data_AF-A0A642UQM4-F1
#
_entry.id   AF-A0A642UQM4-F1
#
_cell.length_a   1.000
_cell.length_b   1.000
_cell.length_c   1.000
_cell.angle_alpha   90.00
_cell.angle_beta   90.00
_cell.angle_gamma   90.00
#
_symmetry.space_group_name_H-M   'P 1'
#
loop_
_entity.id
_entity.type
_entity.pdbx_description
1 polymer ?
#
loop_
_entity_poly.entity_id
_entity_poly.type
_entity_poly.pdbx_seq_one_letter_code
_entity_poly.pdbx_strand_id
1 'polypeptide(L)'
;MLTLLDLGDDLLVTVIPQYLRPRDTLRLSLTCKSAYARFWYPQSPIYKTLYNQLFTNNDNDHTTVDQGLTWEELFRLRTDPDQRLYTWGSGAHRRLGYDISQIPFRQRNGVGIPYPRNVSETNGHIIVDIRATGYAFLILTISGQLYYTGWSFRQDVGHHTPSASNIDQWAPGNPNESQEISRGRLGTLWYRYDRPDDAFDRDPPSGRRRAPNTNLEGPPESRGVDLLSPLSGLGFEHILRPFQSKSDVTDASDNVFKAGQSPAHFASSAQSQIKESDSIKPLRLPYDAQLISISGGRQHVIALDDQNRVFQWDTTTKSSQGVELDFGTSAFINKIHAGWNLAAYYSVDEGIRVWYGRESVTPTSGPRVKATSVIVPHTKGEIEDFAVLTDCVLFIRKSNGRLYRASCPASAWVESEDEPRVEELSPVEAYNEWLDDYNRSNGTDHKFTRINSTYRNFVLFTNGDQVLLGNLNNLDAVDLQPALQNRQIKSVVMGDYHYLALTGDGKCLAWGLESQNCGCLGLGFAEPLVTNHPQQVSRENGRALLVKAPIEVPPPDGSRAWVQLAASGWQSGGIVV
;
A
#
# COMPACT_ATOMS: atom_id res chain seq x y z
N MET A 1 -4.78 25.77 -38.44
CA MET A 1 -5.43 25.07 -37.32
C MET A 1 -4.30 24.45 -36.52
N LEU A 2 -4.19 24.72 -35.21
CA LEU A 2 -3.21 24.01 -34.38
C LEU A 2 -3.74 22.62 -34.04
N THR A 3 -2.81 21.69 -33.89
CA THR A 3 -2.99 20.32 -33.43
C THR A 3 -2.30 20.14 -32.08
N LEU A 4 -2.57 19.02 -31.38
CA LEU A 4 -1.88 18.69 -30.12
C LEU A 4 -0.36 18.51 -30.30
N LEU A 5 0.10 18.18 -31.51
CA LEU A 5 1.52 18.02 -31.85
C LEU A 5 2.23 19.33 -32.17
N ASP A 6 1.52 20.46 -32.22
CA ASP A 6 2.13 21.79 -32.38
C ASP A 6 2.52 22.43 -31.01
N LEU A 7 2.24 21.74 -29.89
CA LEU A 7 2.76 22.08 -28.57
C LEU A 7 4.25 21.70 -28.45
N GLY A 8 4.99 22.42 -27.60
CA GLY A 8 6.36 22.06 -27.19
C GLY A 8 6.41 20.81 -26.29
N ASP A 9 7.60 20.21 -26.13
CA ASP A 9 7.78 19.00 -25.29
C ASP A 9 7.68 19.29 -23.79
N ASP A 10 7.92 20.53 -23.39
CA ASP A 10 7.59 21.07 -22.08
C ASP A 10 6.10 20.87 -21.77
N LEU A 11 5.21 21.30 -22.67
CA LEU A 11 3.77 21.13 -22.48
C LEU A 11 3.31 19.69 -22.74
N LEU A 12 3.74 19.08 -23.85
CA LEU A 12 3.23 17.80 -24.33
C LEU A 12 3.72 16.59 -23.52
N VAL A 13 5.00 16.57 -23.15
CA VAL A 13 5.67 15.41 -22.52
C VAL A 13 5.88 15.64 -21.02
N THR A 14 6.04 16.89 -20.57
CA THR A 14 6.28 17.19 -19.15
C THR A 14 5.03 17.64 -18.41
N VAL A 15 4.28 18.64 -18.89
CA VAL A 15 3.12 19.20 -18.16
C VAL A 15 1.85 18.34 -18.30
N ILE A 16 1.37 18.10 -19.52
CA ILE A 16 0.09 17.39 -19.76
C ILE A 16 0.02 16.03 -19.03
N PRO A 17 1.06 15.16 -19.07
CA PRO A 17 1.02 13.87 -18.41
C PRO A 17 0.84 13.91 -16.89
N GLN A 18 1.18 15.01 -16.20
CA GLN A 18 0.97 15.16 -14.75
C GLN A 18 -0.51 15.22 -14.38
N TYR A 19 -1.37 15.65 -15.31
CA TYR A 19 -2.83 15.76 -15.13
C TYR A 19 -3.61 14.57 -15.70
N LEU A 20 -2.94 13.60 -16.31
CA LEU A 20 -3.54 12.38 -16.85
C LEU A 20 -3.29 11.20 -15.91
N ARG A 21 -4.22 10.22 -15.87
CA ARG A 21 -3.94 8.92 -15.26
C ARG A 21 -2.93 8.16 -16.16
N PRO A 22 -2.05 7.31 -15.61
CA PRO A 22 -0.95 6.69 -16.38
C PRO A 22 -1.43 5.88 -17.60
N ARG A 23 -2.62 5.26 -17.53
CA ARG A 23 -3.27 4.57 -18.65
C ARG A 23 -3.50 5.48 -19.86
N ASP A 24 -3.91 6.73 -19.62
CA ASP A 24 -4.22 7.69 -20.68
C ASP A 24 -2.98 8.45 -21.16
N THR A 25 -2.00 8.67 -20.26
CA THR A 25 -0.63 9.07 -20.64
C THR A 25 -0.03 8.10 -21.66
N LEU A 26 -0.10 6.78 -21.38
CA LEU A 26 0.38 5.76 -22.30
C LEU A 26 -0.39 5.75 -23.62
N ARG A 27 -1.73 5.81 -23.59
CA ARG A 27 -2.57 5.90 -24.80
C ARG A 27 -2.22 7.10 -25.66
N LEU A 28 -2.08 8.29 -25.07
CA LEU A 28 -1.69 9.53 -25.75
C LEU A 28 -0.36 9.35 -26.49
N SER A 29 0.65 8.81 -25.79
CA SER A 29 1.99 8.56 -26.37
C SER A 29 1.99 7.57 -27.55
N LEU A 30 0.97 6.72 -27.66
CA LEU A 30 0.85 5.67 -28.68
C LEU A 30 -0.12 6.03 -29.82
N THR A 31 -0.75 7.21 -29.79
CA THR A 31 -1.72 7.66 -30.82
C THR A 31 -1.15 7.69 -32.25
N CYS A 32 0.13 8.02 -32.41
CA CYS A 32 0.80 8.06 -33.71
C CYS A 32 2.32 8.00 -33.56
N LYS A 33 3.04 7.76 -34.67
CA LYS A 33 4.52 7.69 -34.69
C LYS A 33 5.19 8.96 -34.17
N SER A 34 4.61 10.14 -34.45
CA SER A 34 5.15 11.44 -34.02
C SER A 34 4.96 11.67 -32.52
N ALA A 35 3.84 11.24 -31.94
CA ALA A 35 3.67 11.21 -30.49
C ALA A 35 4.67 10.24 -29.87
N TYR A 36 4.77 9.01 -30.38
CA TYR A 36 5.68 7.99 -29.86
C TYR A 36 7.13 8.48 -29.80
N ALA A 37 7.64 9.08 -30.90
CA ALA A 37 9.00 9.60 -30.95
C ALA A 37 9.28 10.77 -29.98
N ARG A 38 8.27 11.59 -29.67
CA ARG A 38 8.38 12.71 -28.72
C ARG A 38 8.24 12.28 -27.26
N PHE A 39 7.42 11.27 -26.98
CA PHE A 39 7.26 10.74 -25.62
C PHE A 39 8.39 9.77 -25.22
N TRP A 40 8.91 8.96 -26.15
CA TRP A 40 9.80 7.82 -25.87
C TRP A 40 11.22 7.97 -26.43
N TYR A 41 11.78 9.18 -26.38
CA TYR A 41 13.22 9.35 -26.55
C TYR A 41 14.00 8.88 -25.29
N PRO A 42 15.29 8.51 -25.42
CA PRO A 42 16.09 8.07 -24.27
C PRO A 42 16.14 9.13 -23.16
N GLN A 43 15.97 8.71 -21.90
CA GLN A 43 15.92 9.62 -20.73
C GLN A 43 14.75 10.63 -20.74
N SER A 44 13.67 10.36 -21.49
CA SER A 44 12.47 11.21 -21.51
C SER A 44 11.87 11.44 -20.10
N PRO A 45 11.40 12.67 -19.78
CA PRO A 45 10.66 12.98 -18.56
C PRO A 45 9.45 12.07 -18.29
N ILE A 46 8.91 11.41 -19.33
CA ILE A 46 7.76 10.51 -19.18
C ILE A 46 8.03 9.36 -18.20
N TYR A 47 9.28 8.88 -18.13
CA TYR A 47 9.66 7.82 -17.20
C TYR A 47 9.52 8.28 -15.75
N LYS A 48 9.85 9.54 -15.43
CA LYS A 48 9.62 10.13 -14.10
C LYS A 48 8.14 10.20 -13.77
N THR A 49 7.34 10.77 -14.68
CA THR A 49 5.89 10.93 -14.46
C THR A 49 5.20 9.60 -14.27
N LEU A 50 5.48 8.61 -15.12
CA LEU A 50 4.90 7.27 -15.01
C LEU A 50 5.42 6.50 -13.79
N TYR A 51 6.69 6.67 -13.41
CA TYR A 51 7.22 6.06 -12.19
C TYR A 51 6.47 6.57 -10.95
N ASN A 52 6.29 7.89 -10.82
CA ASN A 52 5.62 8.48 -9.67
C ASN A 52 4.11 8.14 -9.65
N GLN A 53 3.47 8.13 -10.82
CA GLN A 53 2.05 7.77 -10.97
C GLN A 53 1.75 6.29 -10.66
N LEU A 54 2.67 5.37 -10.96
CA LEU A 54 2.46 3.93 -10.74
C LEU A 54 3.00 3.44 -9.40
N PHE A 55 4.19 3.88 -8.97
CA PHE A 55 4.94 3.26 -7.88
C PHE A 55 5.06 4.10 -6.61
N THR A 56 4.81 5.41 -6.66
CA THR A 56 4.90 6.30 -5.48
C THR A 56 3.57 6.96 -5.11
N ASN A 57 2.46 6.62 -5.77
CA ASN A 57 1.15 7.24 -5.56
C ASN A 57 1.18 8.79 -5.72
N ASN A 58 2.15 9.32 -6.48
CA ASN A 58 2.49 10.74 -6.65
C ASN A 58 3.06 11.46 -5.41
N ASP A 59 3.52 10.72 -4.38
CA ASP A 59 4.23 11.27 -3.21
C ASP A 59 5.69 11.67 -3.61
N ASN A 60 5.82 12.74 -4.40
CA ASN A 60 6.96 13.07 -5.27
C ASN A 60 8.38 13.19 -4.64
N ASP A 61 9.37 12.81 -5.45
CA ASP A 61 10.74 13.37 -5.55
C ASP A 61 11.84 13.09 -4.49
N HIS A 62 11.93 11.86 -3.97
CA HIS A 62 13.14 11.37 -3.27
C HIS A 62 13.72 10.06 -3.88
N THR A 63 13.74 9.97 -5.20
CA THR A 63 14.20 8.79 -5.95
C THR A 63 15.66 8.91 -6.40
N THR A 64 16.56 8.17 -5.75
CA THR A 64 17.57 7.25 -6.36
C THR A 64 18.56 7.75 -7.43
N VAL A 65 18.51 8.99 -7.91
CA VAL A 65 19.49 9.55 -8.86
C VAL A 65 20.90 9.61 -8.22
N ASP A 66 20.98 9.63 -6.89
CA ASP A 66 22.22 9.54 -6.11
C ASP A 66 22.98 8.20 -6.25
N GLN A 67 22.37 7.18 -6.85
CA GLN A 67 23.08 5.95 -7.30
C GLN A 67 23.56 6.03 -8.76
N GLY A 68 23.36 7.16 -9.44
CA GLY A 68 23.70 7.36 -10.85
C GLY A 68 22.69 6.77 -11.84
N LEU A 69 21.60 6.15 -11.36
CA LEU A 69 20.56 5.57 -12.21
C LEU A 69 19.65 6.64 -12.82
N THR A 70 19.36 6.52 -14.10
CA THR A 70 18.37 7.35 -14.79
C THR A 70 16.94 6.90 -14.47
N TRP A 71 15.98 7.80 -14.71
CA TRP A 71 14.56 7.49 -14.60
C TRP A 71 14.10 6.34 -15.51
N GLU A 72 14.74 6.17 -16.67
CA GLU A 72 14.46 5.06 -17.57
C GLU A 72 14.92 3.72 -16.98
N GLU A 73 16.11 3.66 -16.37
CA GLU A 73 16.62 2.47 -15.71
C GLU A 73 15.81 2.11 -14.45
N LEU A 74 15.47 3.11 -13.63
CA LEU A 74 14.59 2.93 -12.47
C LEU A 74 13.21 2.41 -12.87
N PHE A 75 12.64 2.94 -13.96
CA PHE A 75 11.38 2.44 -14.49
C PHE A 75 11.49 0.98 -14.95
N ARG A 76 12.51 0.67 -15.75
CA ARG A 76 12.79 -0.70 -16.25
C ARG A 76 12.90 -1.71 -15.10
N LEU A 77 13.76 -1.43 -14.12
CA LEU A 77 13.95 -2.27 -12.91
C LEU A 77 12.63 -2.48 -12.17
N ARG A 78 11.85 -1.41 -11.98
CA ARG A 78 10.58 -1.48 -11.24
C ARG A 78 9.48 -2.24 -11.99
N THR A 79 9.60 -2.37 -13.31
CA THR A 79 8.77 -3.22 -14.19
C THR A 79 9.33 -4.62 -14.47
N ASP A 80 10.48 -5.03 -13.91
CA ASP A 80 11.05 -6.33 -14.25
C ASP A 80 10.24 -7.49 -13.63
N PRO A 81 9.80 -8.51 -14.41
CA PRO A 81 9.14 -9.71 -13.87
C PRO A 81 9.97 -10.52 -12.87
N ASP A 82 11.27 -10.28 -12.78
CA ASP A 82 12.16 -10.85 -11.76
C ASP A 82 12.02 -10.17 -10.39
N GLN A 83 11.24 -9.08 -10.27
CA GLN A 83 10.87 -8.47 -8.98
C GLN A 83 10.18 -9.46 -8.03
N ARG A 84 10.43 -9.35 -6.73
CA ARG A 84 9.96 -10.30 -5.71
C ARG A 84 9.31 -9.60 -4.53
N LEU A 85 8.15 -10.11 -4.13
CA LEU A 85 7.54 -9.78 -2.84
C LEU A 85 8.14 -10.67 -1.74
N TYR A 86 8.52 -10.06 -0.62
CA TYR A 86 8.89 -10.72 0.63
C TYR A 86 8.00 -10.28 1.79
N THR A 87 7.68 -11.19 2.70
CA THR A 87 6.92 -10.94 3.94
C THR A 87 7.55 -11.68 5.12
N TRP A 88 7.38 -11.14 6.33
CA TRP A 88 7.92 -11.65 7.60
C TRP A 88 7.09 -11.16 8.80
N GLY A 89 7.40 -11.67 10.00
CA GLY A 89 6.59 -11.47 11.20
C GLY A 89 5.61 -12.60 11.49
N SER A 90 4.50 -12.27 12.15
CA SER A 90 3.54 -13.27 12.65
C SER A 90 2.85 -14.01 11.50
N GLY A 91 3.05 -15.32 11.41
CA GLY A 91 2.37 -16.20 10.47
C GLY A 91 0.92 -16.55 10.82
N ALA A 92 0.38 -16.00 11.91
CA ALA A 92 -1.00 -16.25 12.35
C ALA A 92 -2.01 -15.86 11.26
N HIS A 93 -3.06 -16.68 11.09
CA HIS A 93 -4.12 -16.48 10.09
C HIS A 93 -3.62 -16.46 8.62
N ARG A 94 -2.46 -17.09 8.33
CA ARG A 94 -1.80 -17.07 6.99
C ARG A 94 -1.50 -15.66 6.44
N ARG A 95 -1.48 -14.64 7.29
CA ARG A 95 -1.37 -13.22 6.90
C ARG A 95 -0.15 -12.88 6.04
N LEU A 96 0.91 -13.67 6.09
CA LEU A 96 2.13 -13.48 5.29
C LEU A 96 2.01 -13.93 3.82
N GLY A 97 0.89 -14.54 3.42
CA GLY A 97 0.66 -14.96 2.02
C GLY A 97 1.11 -16.37 1.67
N TYR A 98 1.68 -17.12 2.63
CA TYR A 98 2.10 -18.53 2.45
C TYR A 98 1.76 -19.39 3.68
N ASP A 99 1.83 -20.72 3.50
CA ASP A 99 1.52 -21.68 4.57
C ASP A 99 2.75 -21.97 5.46
N ILE A 100 2.74 -21.45 6.69
CA ILE A 100 3.82 -21.64 7.66
C ILE A 100 4.03 -23.09 8.13
N SER A 101 3.08 -24.00 7.88
CA SER A 101 3.27 -25.43 8.19
C SER A 101 4.36 -26.06 7.32
N GLN A 102 4.53 -25.56 6.09
CA GLN A 102 5.53 -26.00 5.12
C GLN A 102 6.94 -25.47 5.45
N ILE A 103 7.04 -24.45 6.32
CA ILE A 103 8.32 -23.85 6.72
C ILE A 103 9.00 -24.72 7.79
N PRO A 104 10.25 -25.18 7.56
CA PRO A 104 11.01 -25.97 8.53
C PRO A 104 11.10 -25.27 9.89
N PHE A 105 10.92 -26.01 10.99
CA PHE A 105 10.93 -25.44 12.35
C PHE A 105 12.19 -24.60 12.65
N ARG A 106 13.36 -25.00 12.14
CA ARG A 106 14.63 -24.24 12.26
C ARG A 106 14.66 -22.87 11.54
N GLN A 107 13.59 -22.49 10.84
CA GLN A 107 13.45 -21.21 10.11
C GLN A 107 12.26 -20.37 10.61
N ARG A 108 11.68 -20.71 11.77
CA ARG A 108 10.56 -19.99 12.40
C ARG A 108 10.59 -20.09 13.92
N ASN A 109 9.95 -19.15 14.62
CA ASN A 109 9.77 -19.18 16.06
C ASN A 109 8.29 -19.42 16.39
N GLY A 110 7.89 -20.70 16.50
CA GLY A 110 6.48 -21.08 16.61
C GLY A 110 5.70 -20.72 15.34
N VAL A 111 4.94 -19.62 15.39
CA VAL A 111 4.24 -19.02 14.24
C VAL A 111 4.99 -17.84 13.60
N GLY A 112 5.99 -17.27 14.27
CA GLY A 112 6.74 -16.11 13.79
C GLY A 112 7.79 -16.47 12.73
N ILE A 113 7.91 -15.67 11.69
CA ILE A 113 8.88 -15.81 10.60
C ILE A 113 9.93 -14.69 10.72
N PRO A 114 11.14 -14.96 11.23
CA PRO A 114 12.09 -13.92 11.65
C PRO A 114 12.99 -13.37 10.53
N TYR A 115 12.86 -13.86 9.29
CA TYR A 115 13.60 -13.38 8.12
C TYR A 115 12.63 -13.16 6.95
N PRO A 116 12.86 -12.16 6.07
CA PRO A 116 12.06 -11.96 4.87
C PRO A 116 11.97 -13.24 4.03
N ARG A 117 10.75 -13.66 3.69
CA ARG A 117 10.48 -14.85 2.87
C ARG A 117 9.62 -14.50 1.67
N ASN A 118 10.02 -15.02 0.50
CA ASN A 118 9.34 -14.76 -0.75
C ASN A 118 7.92 -15.33 -0.77
N VAL A 119 6.97 -14.54 -1.27
CA VAL A 119 5.58 -14.95 -1.52
C VAL A 119 5.50 -15.50 -2.94
N SER A 120 5.81 -16.79 -3.08
CA SER A 120 6.10 -17.47 -4.35
C SER A 120 5.04 -17.31 -5.43
N GLU A 121 3.76 -17.30 -5.06
CA GLU A 121 2.61 -17.19 -5.95
C GLU A 121 2.54 -15.83 -6.68
N THR A 122 3.33 -14.85 -6.25
CA THR A 122 3.43 -13.51 -6.87
C THR A 122 4.60 -13.37 -7.86
N ASN A 123 5.49 -14.35 -7.95
CA ASN A 123 6.67 -14.28 -8.81
C ASN A 123 6.28 -14.27 -10.30
N GLY A 124 6.94 -13.41 -11.09
CA GLY A 124 6.59 -13.20 -12.50
C GLY A 124 5.42 -12.22 -12.73
N HIS A 125 4.81 -11.70 -11.66
CA HIS A 125 3.84 -10.61 -11.72
C HIS A 125 4.49 -9.31 -11.23
N ILE A 126 4.21 -8.19 -11.92
CA ILE A 126 4.68 -6.86 -11.51
C ILE A 126 3.68 -6.28 -10.50
N ILE A 127 4.17 -6.02 -9.29
CA ILE A 127 3.42 -5.44 -8.18
C ILE A 127 3.79 -3.96 -8.10
N VAL A 128 2.81 -3.07 -8.24
CA VAL A 128 3.05 -1.62 -8.16
C VAL A 128 3.13 -1.15 -6.71
N ASP A 129 2.24 -1.64 -5.84
CA ASP A 129 2.17 -1.25 -4.44
C ASP A 129 1.83 -2.44 -3.52
N ILE A 130 2.30 -2.36 -2.27
CA ILE A 130 1.92 -3.23 -1.16
C ILE A 130 1.57 -2.39 0.06
N ARG A 131 0.44 -2.70 0.70
CA ARG A 131 0.04 -2.12 1.99
C ARG A 131 -0.24 -3.21 3.01
N ALA A 132 -0.13 -2.88 4.30
CA ALA A 132 -0.47 -3.80 5.38
C ALA A 132 -1.70 -3.29 6.13
N THR A 133 -2.63 -4.18 6.40
CA THR A 133 -3.73 -4.03 7.37
C THR A 133 -3.34 -4.75 8.67
N GLY A 134 -4.16 -4.64 9.72
CA GLY A 134 -3.89 -5.33 10.98
C GLY A 134 -3.79 -6.87 10.89
N TYR A 135 -4.32 -7.47 9.81
CA TYR A 135 -4.45 -8.93 9.67
C TYR A 135 -4.06 -9.50 8.29
N ALA A 136 -3.70 -8.65 7.31
CA ALA A 136 -3.38 -9.06 5.93
C ALA A 136 -2.48 -8.03 5.22
N PHE A 137 -1.76 -8.44 4.18
CA PHE A 137 -1.23 -7.53 3.16
C PHE A 137 -2.23 -7.37 2.03
N LEU A 138 -2.16 -6.21 1.37
CA LEU A 138 -2.85 -5.84 0.14
C LEU A 138 -1.80 -5.74 -0.97
N ILE A 139 -2.02 -6.42 -2.09
CA ILE A 139 -1.06 -6.52 -3.20
C ILE A 139 -1.75 -5.99 -4.45
N LEU A 140 -1.27 -4.87 -5.00
CA LEU A 140 -1.79 -4.27 -6.22
C LEU A 140 -0.86 -4.57 -7.41
N THR A 141 -1.38 -5.22 -8.45
CA THR A 141 -0.62 -5.49 -9.69
C THR A 141 -0.66 -4.29 -10.64
N ILE A 142 0.32 -4.20 -11.54
CA ILE A 142 0.37 -3.19 -12.62
C ILE A 142 -0.85 -3.24 -13.59
N SER A 143 -1.58 -4.36 -13.61
CA SER A 143 -2.84 -4.53 -14.35
C SER A 143 -4.08 -4.04 -13.60
N GLY A 144 -3.91 -3.38 -12.44
CA GLY A 144 -4.98 -2.84 -11.60
C GLY A 144 -5.77 -3.90 -10.83
N GLN A 145 -5.20 -5.10 -10.63
CA GLN A 145 -5.85 -6.19 -9.89
C GLN A 145 -5.36 -6.21 -8.44
N LEU A 146 -6.31 -6.29 -7.49
CA LEU A 146 -6.04 -6.29 -6.06
C LEU A 146 -6.20 -7.69 -5.47
N TYR A 147 -5.24 -8.07 -4.64
CA TYR A 147 -5.26 -9.30 -3.86
C TYR A 147 -5.04 -8.97 -2.37
N TYR A 148 -5.55 -9.81 -1.48
CA TYR A 148 -5.25 -9.76 -0.06
C TYR A 148 -4.71 -11.12 0.42
N THR A 149 -3.86 -11.09 1.44
CA THR A 149 -3.29 -12.31 2.03
C THR A 149 -4.07 -12.80 3.27
N GLY A 150 -3.99 -14.10 3.53
CA GLY A 150 -4.48 -14.72 4.76
C GLY A 150 -6.00 -14.89 4.87
N TRP A 151 -6.42 -15.30 6.06
CA TRP A 151 -7.82 -15.55 6.39
C TRP A 151 -8.51 -14.23 6.72
N SER A 152 -9.45 -13.84 5.85
CA SER A 152 -10.40 -12.72 5.95
C SER A 152 -10.18 -11.70 7.08
N PHE A 153 -9.85 -10.45 6.71
CA PHE A 153 -9.76 -9.29 7.62
C PHE A 153 -11.08 -8.92 8.33
N ARG A 154 -12.18 -9.61 8.00
CA ARG A 154 -13.57 -9.31 8.39
C ARG A 154 -14.05 -10.13 9.60
N GLN A 155 -13.12 -10.63 10.41
CA GLN A 155 -13.39 -11.66 11.42
C GLN A 155 -13.91 -11.15 12.77
N ASP A 156 -13.88 -9.84 13.03
CA ASP A 156 -14.35 -9.27 14.29
C ASP A 156 -15.24 -8.04 14.04
N VAL A 157 -16.35 -7.96 14.78
CA VAL A 157 -17.40 -6.93 14.68
C VAL A 157 -17.49 -6.05 15.92
N GLY A 158 -16.60 -6.25 16.91
CA GLY A 158 -16.55 -5.46 18.15
C GLY A 158 -15.83 -4.10 18.06
N HIS A 159 -15.51 -3.61 16.86
CA HIS A 159 -14.73 -2.38 16.67
C HIS A 159 -15.26 -1.51 15.53
N HIS A 160 -15.37 -0.20 15.78
CA HIS A 160 -15.81 0.76 14.77
C HIS A 160 -14.88 0.75 13.56
N THR A 161 -15.48 0.59 12.39
CA THR A 161 -14.88 0.67 11.06
C THR A 161 -15.85 1.49 10.20
N PRO A 162 -15.43 2.06 9.04
CA PRO A 162 -16.30 2.91 8.23
C PRO A 162 -17.33 2.11 7.40
N SER A 163 -17.97 1.13 8.03
CA SER A 163 -18.82 0.10 7.43
C SER A 163 -20.30 0.47 7.40
N ALA A 164 -21.16 -0.49 7.03
CA ALA A 164 -22.61 -0.31 7.11
C ALA A 164 -23.14 -0.52 8.53
N SER A 165 -24.20 0.20 8.89
CA SER A 165 -24.92 0.01 10.16
C SER A 165 -25.61 -1.36 10.28
N ASN A 166 -25.91 -2.03 9.17
CA ASN A 166 -26.44 -3.39 9.16
C ASN A 166 -25.35 -4.42 8.77
N ILE A 167 -24.93 -5.21 9.75
CA ILE A 167 -23.98 -6.32 9.58
C ILE A 167 -24.56 -7.41 8.66
N ASP A 168 -25.88 -7.57 8.60
CA ASP A 168 -26.59 -8.56 7.79
C ASP A 168 -27.08 -8.03 6.43
N GLN A 169 -26.33 -7.10 5.82
CA GLN A 169 -26.56 -6.66 4.43
C GLN A 169 -26.43 -7.78 3.39
N TRP A 170 -26.97 -7.54 2.19
CA TRP A 170 -26.94 -8.48 1.07
C TRP A 170 -25.54 -8.58 0.43
N ALA A 171 -25.24 -9.75 -0.14
CA ALA A 171 -23.94 -10.06 -0.75
C ALA A 171 -24.09 -10.25 -2.27
N PRO A 172 -23.60 -9.33 -3.12
CA PRO A 172 -23.49 -9.59 -4.55
C PRO A 172 -22.39 -10.63 -4.81
N GLY A 173 -22.72 -11.71 -5.52
CA GLY A 173 -21.78 -12.76 -5.89
C GLY A 173 -22.33 -14.18 -5.74
N ASN A 174 -21.44 -15.17 -5.72
CA ASN A 174 -21.79 -16.57 -5.52
C ASN A 174 -22.06 -16.83 -4.02
N PRO A 175 -23.25 -17.32 -3.60
CA PRO A 175 -23.57 -17.55 -2.20
C PRO A 175 -22.60 -18.50 -1.49
N ASN A 176 -21.95 -19.43 -2.22
CA ASN A 176 -20.96 -20.35 -1.65
C ASN A 176 -19.66 -19.65 -1.25
N GLU A 177 -19.31 -18.50 -1.83
CA GLU A 177 -18.11 -17.73 -1.48
C GLU A 177 -18.19 -17.23 -0.02
N SER A 178 -19.39 -16.82 0.42
CA SER A 178 -19.64 -16.42 1.81
C SER A 178 -19.40 -17.55 2.81
N GLN A 179 -19.63 -18.81 2.42
CA GLN A 179 -19.35 -19.96 3.29
C GLN A 179 -17.86 -20.22 3.44
N GLU A 180 -17.04 -20.05 2.40
CA GLU A 180 -15.58 -20.16 2.55
C GLU A 180 -15.00 -19.07 3.45
N ILE A 181 -15.51 -17.84 3.32
CA ILE A 181 -15.13 -16.72 4.20
C ILE A 181 -15.45 -17.04 5.67
N SER A 182 -16.54 -17.78 5.94
CA SER A 182 -16.97 -18.19 7.28
C SER A 182 -16.19 -19.39 7.89
N ARG A 183 -15.46 -20.16 7.08
CA ARG A 183 -14.85 -21.45 7.51
C ARG A 183 -13.61 -21.31 8.40
N GLY A 184 -13.24 -20.10 8.80
CA GLY A 184 -12.18 -19.82 9.78
C GLY A 184 -12.43 -20.34 11.21
N ARG A 185 -13.60 -20.93 11.52
CA ARG A 185 -13.95 -21.49 12.84
C ARG A 185 -13.22 -22.81 13.19
N LEU A 186 -11.90 -22.87 13.03
CA LEU A 186 -11.05 -23.97 13.50
C LEU A 186 -10.20 -23.57 14.72
N GLY A 187 -10.75 -23.81 15.91
CA GLY A 187 -10.01 -23.88 17.17
C GLY A 187 -10.07 -22.63 18.05
N THR A 188 -10.84 -22.70 19.12
CA THR A 188 -10.94 -21.72 20.22
C THR A 188 -9.70 -21.68 21.14
N LEU A 189 -8.50 -22.02 20.63
CA LEU A 189 -7.24 -21.97 21.40
C LEU A 189 -6.51 -20.62 21.28
N TRP A 190 -6.77 -19.83 20.24
CA TRP A 190 -5.92 -18.68 19.88
C TRP A 190 -6.22 -17.39 20.67
N TYR A 191 -7.41 -17.26 21.27
CA TYR A 191 -7.84 -16.11 22.09
C TYR A 191 -6.98 -15.84 23.34
N ARG A 192 -5.99 -16.69 23.63
CA ARG A 192 -4.98 -16.51 24.69
C ARG A 192 -3.69 -15.82 24.25
N TYR A 193 -3.49 -15.57 22.95
CA TYR A 193 -2.28 -14.93 22.42
C TYR A 193 -2.43 -13.42 22.14
N ASP A 194 -3.67 -12.94 21.98
CA ASP A 194 -4.01 -11.55 21.62
C ASP A 194 -4.47 -10.71 22.84
N ARG A 195 -4.12 -11.11 24.07
CA ARG A 195 -4.27 -10.28 25.28
C ARG A 195 -2.88 -9.84 25.79
N PRO A 196 -2.66 -8.55 26.08
CA PRO A 196 -1.45 -8.10 26.78
C PRO A 196 -1.38 -8.60 28.23
N ASP A 197 -2.54 -8.74 28.89
CA ASP A 197 -2.66 -8.97 30.32
C ASP A 197 -3.27 -10.36 30.65
N ASP A 198 -2.45 -11.26 31.21
CA ASP A 198 -2.74 -12.17 32.34
C ASP A 198 -1.79 -13.38 32.40
N ALA A 199 -1.10 -13.57 33.55
CA ALA A 199 -0.36 -14.76 34.03
C ALA A 199 0.74 -15.37 33.10
N PHE A 200 2.03 -15.43 33.47
CA PHE A 200 2.66 -16.15 34.59
C PHE A 200 2.32 -17.67 34.70
N ASP A 201 3.36 -18.48 34.91
CA ASP A 201 3.41 -19.93 35.19
C ASP A 201 2.72 -20.92 34.21
N ARG A 202 3.57 -21.67 33.46
CA ARG A 202 3.77 -23.14 33.64
C ARG A 202 4.73 -23.77 32.62
N ASP A 203 5.50 -24.75 33.07
CA ASP A 203 6.45 -25.52 32.24
C ASP A 203 5.78 -26.60 31.34
N PRO A 204 6.38 -26.94 30.18
CA PRO A 204 5.89 -27.99 29.28
C PRO A 204 6.63 -29.34 29.43
N PRO A 205 5.92 -30.49 29.32
CA PRO A 205 6.56 -31.82 29.21
C PRO A 205 7.10 -32.11 27.79
N SER A 206 8.02 -33.07 27.68
CA SER A 206 8.84 -33.31 26.47
C SER A 206 8.37 -34.46 25.55
N GLY A 207 8.70 -34.41 24.26
CA GLY A 207 8.32 -35.41 23.23
C GLY A 207 9.38 -35.64 22.14
N ARG A 208 9.38 -36.83 21.52
CA ARG A 208 10.44 -37.42 20.65
C ARG A 208 9.76 -38.39 19.65
N ARG A 209 10.12 -38.63 18.37
CA ARG A 209 11.17 -38.25 17.37
C ARG A 209 10.45 -38.31 15.97
N ARG A 210 11.01 -38.27 14.73
CA ARG A 210 12.36 -38.36 14.10
C ARG A 210 12.29 -37.69 12.68
N ALA A 211 13.36 -37.74 11.89
CA ALA A 211 13.38 -37.63 10.41
C ALA A 211 14.22 -38.81 9.83
N PRO A 212 14.29 -39.08 8.49
CA PRO A 212 15.05 -38.23 7.56
C PRO A 212 14.59 -38.16 6.07
N ASN A 213 15.29 -37.28 5.35
CA ASN A 213 15.35 -36.90 3.92
C ASN A 213 15.28 -38.01 2.83
N THR A 214 15.01 -37.59 1.59
CA THR A 214 16.03 -37.61 0.49
C THR A 214 15.70 -36.60 -0.63
N ASN A 215 16.66 -36.32 -1.51
CA ASN A 215 16.64 -35.23 -2.51
C ASN A 215 16.28 -35.74 -3.93
N LEU A 216 16.08 -34.82 -4.90
CA LEU A 216 16.73 -34.82 -6.23
C LEU A 216 16.41 -33.54 -7.01
N GLU A 217 17.31 -33.11 -7.91
CA GLU A 217 17.20 -31.89 -8.75
C GLU A 217 17.38 -32.23 -10.24
N GLY A 218 17.07 -31.27 -11.14
CA GLY A 218 17.33 -31.35 -12.59
C GLY A 218 17.58 -29.96 -13.20
N PRO A 219 18.39 -29.84 -14.28
CA PRO A 219 18.91 -28.56 -14.78
C PRO A 219 18.01 -27.82 -15.79
N PRO A 220 18.28 -26.52 -16.07
CA PRO A 220 17.51 -25.70 -17.01
C PRO A 220 18.11 -25.64 -18.44
N GLU A 221 17.30 -25.25 -19.42
CA GLU A 221 17.73 -24.87 -20.78
C GLU A 221 17.27 -23.45 -21.18
N SER A 222 17.68 -22.98 -22.36
CA SER A 222 18.03 -21.57 -22.60
C SER A 222 17.07 -20.76 -23.49
N ARG A 223 17.22 -19.42 -23.45
CA ARG A 223 16.41 -18.45 -24.20
C ARG A 223 17.01 -18.15 -25.58
N GLY A 224 16.16 -18.05 -26.60
CA GLY A 224 16.44 -17.27 -27.82
C GLY A 224 16.06 -15.79 -27.63
N VAL A 225 16.58 -14.91 -28.48
CA VAL A 225 16.33 -13.46 -28.46
C VAL A 225 15.83 -13.00 -29.84
N ASP A 226 14.80 -12.16 -29.86
CA ASP A 226 14.22 -11.58 -31.08
C ASP A 226 14.16 -10.03 -30.97
N LEU A 227 14.32 -9.34 -32.10
CA LEU A 227 14.91 -7.98 -32.17
C LEU A 227 13.90 -6.85 -32.51
N LEU A 228 12.63 -7.02 -32.15
CA LEU A 228 11.57 -6.01 -32.32
C LEU A 228 10.92 -5.59 -30.98
N SER A 229 11.70 -5.62 -29.89
CA SER A 229 11.22 -5.62 -28.50
C SER A 229 11.18 -4.30 -27.67
N PRO A 230 11.11 -3.06 -28.22
CA PRO A 230 11.07 -1.85 -27.37
C PRO A 230 9.94 -1.80 -26.33
N LEU A 231 8.74 -2.32 -26.66
CA LEU A 231 7.57 -2.25 -25.77
C LEU A 231 7.37 -3.52 -24.94
N SER A 232 7.66 -4.70 -25.49
CA SER A 232 7.51 -5.99 -24.80
C SER A 232 8.48 -6.16 -23.63
N GLY A 233 9.55 -5.35 -23.56
CA GLY A 233 10.47 -5.24 -22.43
C GLY A 233 10.19 -4.10 -21.45
N LEU A 234 9.03 -3.42 -21.55
CA LEU A 234 8.66 -2.27 -20.69
C LEU A 234 7.31 -2.43 -19.96
N GLY A 235 6.66 -3.59 -20.04
CA GLY A 235 5.45 -3.93 -19.26
C GLY A 235 4.15 -3.17 -19.60
N PHE A 236 4.17 -2.24 -20.56
CA PHE A 236 3.02 -1.37 -20.86
C PHE A 236 1.76 -2.11 -21.36
N GLU A 237 1.92 -3.30 -21.94
CA GLU A 237 0.80 -4.17 -22.36
C GLU A 237 -0.20 -4.44 -21.22
N HIS A 238 0.28 -4.44 -19.97
CA HIS A 238 -0.52 -4.83 -18.81
C HIS A 238 -1.47 -3.71 -18.35
N ILE A 239 -1.09 -2.45 -18.59
CA ILE A 239 -1.88 -1.25 -18.30
C ILE A 239 -2.89 -0.98 -19.43
N LEU A 240 -2.50 -1.23 -20.68
CA LEU A 240 -3.24 -0.82 -21.88
C LEU A 240 -4.44 -1.72 -22.26
N ARG A 241 -4.95 -2.56 -21.35
CA ARG A 241 -6.09 -3.48 -21.61
C ARG A 241 -7.24 -2.78 -22.35
N PRO A 242 -7.80 -3.35 -23.44
CA PRO A 242 -8.96 -2.81 -24.12
C PRO A 242 -10.22 -2.95 -23.25
N PHE A 243 -11.13 -1.98 -23.35
CA PHE A 243 -12.39 -1.95 -22.60
C PHE A 243 -13.38 -2.94 -23.24
N GLN A 244 -13.90 -3.90 -22.47
CA GLN A 244 -14.91 -4.83 -22.98
C GLN A 244 -16.32 -4.34 -22.65
N SER A 245 -16.76 -3.27 -23.34
CA SER A 245 -18.16 -2.87 -23.31
C SER A 245 -19.05 -3.93 -23.97
N LYS A 246 -19.76 -4.72 -23.14
CA LYS A 246 -21.00 -5.36 -23.57
C LYS A 246 -22.08 -4.29 -23.71
N SER A 247 -22.12 -3.66 -24.88
CA SER A 247 -23.20 -2.76 -25.32
C SER A 247 -23.98 -3.45 -26.44
N ASP A 248 -25.18 -3.93 -26.15
CA ASP A 248 -26.08 -4.47 -27.17
C ASP A 248 -26.61 -3.34 -28.07
N VAL A 249 -25.91 -3.09 -29.18
CA VAL A 249 -26.33 -2.18 -30.26
C VAL A 249 -26.14 -2.89 -31.60
N THR A 250 -27.24 -3.18 -32.29
CA THR A 250 -27.28 -3.84 -33.59
C THR A 250 -27.26 -2.81 -34.73
N ASP A 251 -26.38 -3.03 -35.73
CA ASP A 251 -26.40 -2.47 -37.09
C ASP A 251 -26.50 -0.93 -37.28
N ALA A 252 -25.81 -0.27 -38.22
CA ALA A 252 -25.12 -0.71 -39.43
C ALA A 252 -24.03 0.30 -39.86
N SER A 253 -23.25 -0.03 -40.91
CA SER A 253 -22.30 0.84 -41.66
C SER A 253 -21.12 1.42 -40.83
N ASP A 254 -19.86 1.40 -41.29
CA ASP A 254 -19.39 1.55 -42.68
C ASP A 254 -18.28 0.59 -43.12
N ASN A 255 -18.19 0.35 -44.43
CA ASN A 255 -17.11 -0.42 -45.07
C ASN A 255 -16.10 0.50 -45.78
N VAL A 256 -15.00 0.86 -45.11
CA VAL A 256 -13.81 1.43 -45.77
C VAL A 256 -12.53 0.80 -45.18
N PHE A 257 -11.48 0.69 -46.01
CA PHE A 257 -10.15 0.11 -45.72
C PHE A 257 -10.06 -1.43 -45.63
N LYS A 258 -9.84 -2.06 -46.80
CA LYS A 258 -9.19 -3.38 -46.93
C LYS A 258 -8.03 -3.32 -47.93
N ALA A 259 -6.82 -3.09 -47.43
CA ALA A 259 -5.51 -3.47 -47.96
C ALA A 259 -4.43 -2.77 -47.11
N GLY A 260 -3.37 -3.43 -46.64
CA GLY A 260 -3.04 -4.86 -46.65
C GLY A 260 -1.88 -5.11 -45.66
N GLN A 261 -1.63 -6.38 -45.31
CA GLN A 261 -0.80 -6.78 -44.16
C GLN A 261 -1.35 -6.25 -42.82
N SER A 262 -2.27 -7.01 -42.23
CA SER A 262 -2.64 -6.87 -40.83
C SER A 262 -1.38 -6.92 -39.95
N PRO A 263 -1.27 -6.10 -38.88
CA PRO A 263 -0.35 -6.41 -37.79
C PRO A 263 -0.60 -7.85 -37.34
N ALA A 264 0.47 -8.60 -37.10
CA ALA A 264 0.36 -9.96 -36.59
C ALA A 264 -0.50 -9.96 -35.31
N HIS A 265 -1.26 -11.03 -35.11
CA HIS A 265 -2.18 -11.14 -33.97
C HIS A 265 -1.50 -10.67 -32.67
N PHE A 266 -2.08 -9.67 -32.01
CA PHE A 266 -2.05 -9.60 -30.55
C PHE A 266 -2.83 -10.81 -30.02
N ALA A 267 -2.24 -11.99 -30.18
CA ALA A 267 -2.66 -13.20 -29.52
C ALA A 267 -2.62 -12.90 -28.02
N SER A 268 -3.73 -13.14 -27.33
CA SER A 268 -3.89 -12.66 -25.96
C SER A 268 -2.88 -13.30 -25.03
N SER A 269 -1.78 -12.59 -24.76
CA SER A 269 -1.04 -12.60 -23.50
C SER A 269 -1.96 -12.06 -22.39
N ALA A 270 -3.10 -12.73 -22.20
CA ALA A 270 -3.95 -12.61 -21.03
C ALA A 270 -3.13 -13.17 -19.86
N GLN A 271 -2.20 -12.36 -19.37
CA GLN A 271 -1.29 -12.74 -18.30
C GLN A 271 -2.11 -13.31 -17.14
N SER A 272 -1.57 -14.36 -16.56
CA SER A 272 -2.18 -15.05 -15.44
C SER A 272 -2.58 -14.03 -14.36
N GLN A 273 -3.78 -14.21 -13.84
CA GLN A 273 -4.11 -13.68 -12.53
C GLN A 273 -3.14 -14.33 -11.52
N ILE A 274 -2.71 -13.61 -10.48
CA ILE A 274 -1.98 -14.23 -9.36
C ILE A 274 -2.83 -15.42 -8.89
N LYS A 275 -2.22 -16.60 -8.83
CA LYS A 275 -2.97 -17.85 -8.66
C LYS A 275 -3.65 -17.86 -7.28
N GLU A 276 -4.98 -17.88 -7.30
CA GLU A 276 -5.80 -17.89 -6.08
C GLU A 276 -5.45 -19.12 -5.20
N SER A 277 -5.31 -18.90 -3.90
CA SER A 277 -4.95 -19.94 -2.91
C SER A 277 -5.63 -19.67 -1.56
N ASP A 278 -5.48 -20.60 -0.60
CA ASP A 278 -5.89 -20.39 0.80
C ASP A 278 -5.17 -19.22 1.50
N SER A 279 -4.05 -18.76 0.90
CA SER A 279 -3.15 -17.76 1.47
C SER A 279 -3.18 -16.43 0.72
N ILE A 280 -3.67 -16.40 -0.53
CA ILE A 280 -3.83 -15.19 -1.36
C ILE A 280 -5.17 -15.28 -2.11
N LYS A 281 -6.09 -14.34 -1.83
CA LYS A 281 -7.41 -14.27 -2.48
C LYS A 281 -7.64 -12.89 -3.11
N PRO A 282 -8.36 -12.78 -4.24
CA PRO A 282 -8.58 -11.51 -4.91
C PRO A 282 -9.64 -10.67 -4.21
N LEU A 283 -9.50 -9.35 -4.32
CA LEU A 283 -10.58 -8.39 -4.10
C LEU A 283 -11.04 -7.89 -5.47
N ARG A 284 -12.31 -8.13 -5.82
CA ARG A 284 -12.85 -7.92 -7.17
C ARG A 284 -13.67 -6.64 -7.22
N LEU A 285 -13.62 -5.92 -8.35
CA LEU A 285 -14.52 -4.81 -8.61
C LEU A 285 -15.88 -5.30 -9.13
N PRO A 286 -16.96 -4.52 -8.97
CA PRO A 286 -18.25 -4.79 -9.60
C PRO A 286 -18.28 -4.53 -11.12
N TYR A 287 -17.28 -3.84 -11.68
CA TYR A 287 -17.21 -3.41 -13.08
C TYR A 287 -15.80 -3.61 -13.67
N ASP A 288 -15.66 -3.48 -15.00
CA ASP A 288 -14.35 -3.44 -15.68
C ASP A 288 -13.67 -2.07 -15.44
N ALA A 289 -12.65 -2.07 -14.58
CA ALA A 289 -11.83 -0.92 -14.23
C ALA A 289 -10.47 -1.36 -13.67
N GLN A 290 -9.51 -0.44 -13.60
CA GLN A 290 -8.18 -0.69 -13.05
C GLN A 290 -7.99 0.08 -11.75
N LEU A 291 -7.63 -0.61 -10.67
CA LEU A 291 -7.24 0.08 -9.43
C LEU A 291 -5.86 0.74 -9.58
N ILE A 292 -5.77 2.01 -9.18
CA ILE A 292 -4.57 2.85 -9.30
C ILE A 292 -3.98 3.26 -7.95
N SER A 293 -4.75 3.14 -6.87
CA SER A 293 -4.30 3.43 -5.50
C SER A 293 -5.06 2.57 -4.51
N ILE A 294 -4.39 2.15 -3.43
CA ILE A 294 -4.96 1.34 -2.35
C ILE A 294 -4.52 1.87 -0.99
N SER A 295 -5.39 1.74 0.01
CA SER A 295 -5.03 1.98 1.40
C SER A 295 -5.76 1.00 2.32
N GLY A 296 -5.14 0.64 3.45
CA GLY A 296 -5.62 -0.40 4.35
C GLY A 296 -5.65 0.09 5.79
N GLY A 297 -6.83 0.04 6.40
CA GLY A 297 -7.01 0.27 7.83
C GLY A 297 -6.83 -1.00 8.64
N ARG A 298 -7.34 -1.02 9.88
CA ARG A 298 -7.26 -2.22 10.74
C ARG A 298 -7.97 -3.43 10.13
N GLN A 299 -9.23 -3.22 9.72
CA GLN A 299 -10.17 -4.26 9.26
C GLN A 299 -11.01 -3.78 8.06
N HIS A 300 -10.54 -2.76 7.36
CA HIS A 300 -11.17 -2.25 6.15
C HIS A 300 -10.11 -1.89 5.09
N VAL A 301 -10.51 -1.91 3.84
CA VAL A 301 -9.69 -1.67 2.65
C VAL A 301 -10.40 -0.65 1.78
N ILE A 302 -9.67 0.35 1.30
CA ILE A 302 -10.18 1.33 0.33
C ILE A 302 -9.29 1.31 -0.93
N ALA A 303 -9.87 1.58 -2.09
CA ALA A 303 -9.15 1.69 -3.34
C ALA A 303 -9.77 2.75 -4.26
N LEU A 304 -8.94 3.35 -5.11
CA LEU A 304 -9.35 4.30 -6.15
C LEU A 304 -9.07 3.67 -7.53
N ASP A 305 -10.01 3.79 -8.46
CA ASP A 305 -9.85 3.32 -9.83
C ASP A 305 -9.47 4.41 -10.84
N ASP A 306 -9.13 3.98 -12.05
CA ASP A 306 -8.80 4.85 -13.19
C ASP A 306 -9.97 5.71 -13.68
N GLN A 307 -11.19 5.46 -13.19
CA GLN A 307 -12.43 6.20 -13.47
C GLN A 307 -12.83 7.15 -12.31
N ASN A 308 -11.93 7.39 -11.35
CA ASN A 308 -12.11 8.28 -10.20
C ASN A 308 -13.20 7.83 -9.21
N ARG A 309 -13.45 6.52 -9.10
CA ARG A 309 -14.40 5.93 -8.14
C ARG A 309 -13.66 5.31 -6.95
N VAL A 310 -14.24 5.46 -5.76
CA VAL A 310 -13.74 4.84 -4.52
C VAL A 310 -14.50 3.55 -4.26
N PHE A 311 -13.76 2.46 -4.02
CA PHE A 311 -14.29 1.18 -3.60
C PHE A 311 -13.86 0.84 -2.17
N GLN A 312 -14.73 0.20 -1.42
CA GLN A 312 -14.46 -0.26 -0.06
C GLN A 312 -14.78 -1.75 0.13
N TRP A 313 -13.94 -2.43 0.92
CA TRP A 313 -14.24 -3.70 1.54
C TRP A 313 -14.05 -3.57 3.05
N ASP A 314 -15.06 -3.90 3.83
CA ASP A 314 -15.08 -3.72 5.28
C ASP A 314 -15.60 -4.98 6.00
N THR A 315 -15.73 -4.89 7.33
CA THR A 315 -16.24 -5.94 8.21
C THR A 315 -17.62 -6.47 7.80
N THR A 316 -18.45 -5.64 7.16
CA THR A 316 -19.80 -6.01 6.71
C THR A 316 -19.83 -6.52 5.26
N THR A 317 -18.76 -6.39 4.48
CA THR A 317 -18.69 -6.86 3.09
C THR A 317 -18.63 -8.40 3.04
N LYS A 318 -19.66 -9.07 2.50
CA LYS A 318 -19.81 -10.55 2.60
C LYS A 318 -19.26 -11.38 1.43
N SER A 319 -18.82 -10.76 0.32
CA SER A 319 -18.24 -11.44 -0.87
C SER A 319 -16.85 -10.89 -1.23
N SER A 320 -16.20 -11.39 -2.29
CA SER A 320 -14.94 -10.80 -2.79
C SER A 320 -15.14 -9.44 -3.50
N GLN A 321 -16.38 -9.08 -3.82
CA GLN A 321 -16.72 -7.84 -4.52
C GLN A 321 -16.69 -6.61 -3.61
N GLY A 322 -16.11 -5.51 -4.11
CA GLY A 322 -16.05 -4.21 -3.43
C GLY A 322 -17.33 -3.39 -3.61
N VAL A 323 -17.58 -2.50 -2.64
CA VAL A 323 -18.72 -1.58 -2.63
C VAL A 323 -18.26 -0.21 -3.14
N GLU A 324 -18.91 0.33 -4.17
CA GLU A 324 -18.66 1.69 -4.67
C GLU A 324 -19.27 2.72 -3.70
N LEU A 325 -18.49 3.72 -3.30
CA LEU A 325 -18.92 4.78 -2.38
C LEU A 325 -19.38 6.02 -3.15
N ASP A 326 -20.65 6.39 -2.97
CA ASP A 326 -21.23 7.63 -3.48
C ASP A 326 -21.10 8.75 -2.44
N PHE A 327 -20.41 9.82 -2.82
CA PHE A 327 -20.21 11.03 -2.01
C PHE A 327 -21.08 12.21 -2.47
N GLY A 328 -21.95 12.02 -3.48
CA GLY A 328 -22.80 13.09 -4.04
C GLY A 328 -22.03 14.15 -4.85
N THR A 329 -20.84 13.82 -5.34
CA THR A 329 -19.91 14.74 -6.02
C THR A 329 -19.16 14.04 -7.15
N SER A 330 -18.62 14.82 -8.09
CA SER A 330 -17.73 14.37 -9.17
C SER A 330 -16.31 14.96 -9.05
N ALA A 331 -15.93 15.42 -7.86
CA ALA A 331 -14.62 16.03 -7.60
C ALA A 331 -13.47 15.06 -7.91
N PHE A 332 -12.39 15.56 -8.53
CA PHE A 332 -11.23 14.73 -8.88
C PHE A 332 -10.45 14.35 -7.62
N ILE A 333 -10.20 13.06 -7.41
CA ILE A 333 -9.55 12.54 -6.21
C ILE A 333 -8.04 12.43 -6.46
N ASN A 334 -7.29 13.18 -5.66
CA ASN A 334 -5.83 13.26 -5.72
C ASN A 334 -5.16 12.12 -4.92
N LYS A 335 -5.60 11.88 -3.67
CA LYS A 335 -5.03 10.89 -2.76
C LYS A 335 -6.10 10.32 -1.82
N ILE A 336 -6.00 9.04 -1.48
CA ILE A 336 -6.85 8.33 -0.50
C ILE A 336 -5.99 7.84 0.67
N HIS A 337 -6.54 7.78 1.88
CA HIS A 337 -5.87 7.21 3.06
C HIS A 337 -6.90 6.57 4.00
N ALA A 338 -6.69 5.30 4.33
CA ALA A 338 -7.44 4.59 5.37
C ALA A 338 -6.73 4.77 6.73
N GLY A 339 -7.49 5.06 7.77
CA GLY A 339 -7.00 5.10 9.15
C GLY A 339 -7.41 3.86 9.93
N TRP A 340 -7.56 4.00 11.24
CA TRP A 340 -7.96 2.88 12.10
C TRP A 340 -9.45 2.55 11.94
N ASN A 341 -10.29 3.54 12.22
CA ASN A 341 -11.75 3.52 12.18
C ASN A 341 -12.36 4.52 11.17
N LEU A 342 -11.54 5.40 10.60
CA LEU A 342 -11.89 6.37 9.56
C LEU A 342 -11.25 6.00 8.22
N ALA A 343 -11.76 6.58 7.14
CA ALA A 343 -11.04 6.75 5.89
C ALA A 343 -11.27 8.16 5.32
N ALA A 344 -10.37 8.66 4.48
CA ALA A 344 -10.55 9.96 3.84
C ALA A 344 -9.90 10.03 2.46
N TYR A 345 -10.31 11.03 1.68
CA TYR A 345 -9.65 11.43 0.45
C TYR A 345 -9.40 12.93 0.41
N TYR A 346 -8.41 13.37 -0.37
CA TYR A 346 -8.20 14.77 -0.73
C TYR A 346 -8.61 15.02 -2.18
N SER A 347 -9.35 16.10 -2.39
CA SER A 347 -9.58 16.73 -3.68
C SER A 347 -9.26 18.22 -3.59
N VAL A 348 -8.54 18.76 -4.57
CA VAL A 348 -8.26 20.21 -4.64
C VAL A 348 -9.56 21.05 -4.61
N ASP A 349 -10.65 20.55 -5.18
CA ASP A 349 -11.93 21.26 -5.29
C ASP A 349 -12.81 21.20 -4.03
N GLU A 350 -12.55 20.30 -3.09
CA GLU A 350 -13.38 20.14 -1.87
C GLU A 350 -12.58 20.29 -0.58
N GLY A 351 -11.31 19.91 -0.58
CA GLY A 351 -10.51 19.70 0.62
C GLY A 351 -10.40 18.22 0.99
N ILE A 352 -10.18 17.93 2.27
CA ILE A 352 -10.18 16.58 2.81
C ILE A 352 -11.62 16.18 3.15
N ARG A 353 -12.13 15.13 2.51
CA ARG A 353 -13.41 14.50 2.86
C ARG A 353 -13.15 13.23 3.65
N VAL A 354 -13.64 13.18 4.88
CA VAL A 354 -13.54 12.04 5.81
C VAL A 354 -14.86 11.28 5.80
N TRP A 355 -14.83 9.96 5.78
CA TRP A 355 -16.00 9.10 6.00
C TRP A 355 -15.77 8.09 7.11
N TYR A 356 -16.87 7.78 7.81
CA TYR A 356 -16.89 6.98 9.03
C TYR A 356 -17.99 5.91 9.02
N GLY A 357 -18.71 5.79 7.89
CA GLY A 357 -19.78 4.82 7.70
C GLY A 357 -20.34 4.90 6.27
N ARG A 358 -21.25 4.00 5.94
CA ARG A 358 -21.98 3.98 4.66
C ARG A 358 -23.37 3.34 4.79
N GLU A 359 -24.18 3.51 3.77
CA GLU A 359 -25.42 2.75 3.59
C GLU A 359 -25.15 1.24 3.35
N SER A 360 -26.17 0.42 3.60
CA SER A 360 -26.11 -1.03 3.44
C SER A 360 -26.35 -1.44 1.98
N VAL A 361 -25.60 -2.42 1.48
CA VAL A 361 -25.82 -2.98 0.13
C VAL A 361 -27.13 -3.77 0.12
N THR A 362 -28.01 -3.43 -0.82
CA THR A 362 -29.31 -4.08 -1.03
C THR A 362 -29.43 -4.60 -2.47
N PRO A 363 -30.33 -5.56 -2.75
CA PRO A 363 -30.61 -5.99 -4.12
C PRO A 363 -31.09 -4.85 -5.04
N THR A 364 -31.62 -3.76 -4.47
CA THR A 364 -32.15 -2.59 -5.18
C THR A 364 -31.15 -1.45 -5.37
N SER A 365 -30.16 -1.30 -4.47
CA SER A 365 -29.09 -0.30 -4.65
C SER A 365 -28.05 -0.75 -5.69
N GLY A 366 -27.89 -2.07 -5.87
CA GLY A 366 -26.70 -2.61 -6.51
C GLY A 366 -25.46 -2.36 -5.64
N PRO A 367 -24.25 -2.43 -6.24
CA PRO A 367 -22.99 -2.35 -5.50
C PRO A 367 -22.53 -0.93 -5.16
N ARG A 368 -23.29 0.12 -5.54
CA ARG A 368 -23.04 1.53 -5.20
C ARG A 368 -23.98 1.95 -4.06
N VAL A 369 -23.42 2.56 -3.01
CA VAL A 369 -24.18 3.03 -1.84
C VAL A 369 -23.64 4.38 -1.35
N LYS A 370 -24.45 5.17 -0.65
CA LYS A 370 -24.02 6.47 -0.12
C LYS A 370 -23.01 6.30 1.03
N ALA A 371 -21.98 7.13 1.07
CA ALA A 371 -21.04 7.22 2.19
C ALA A 371 -21.43 8.33 3.18
N THR A 372 -21.35 8.03 4.47
CA THR A 372 -21.58 9.01 5.55
C THR A 372 -20.28 9.77 5.78
N SER A 373 -20.24 11.04 5.36
CA SER A 373 -18.99 11.81 5.25
C SER A 373 -19.13 13.28 5.66
N VAL A 374 -18.01 13.87 6.08
CA VAL A 374 -17.84 15.28 6.44
C VAL A 374 -16.60 15.85 5.75
N ILE A 375 -16.58 17.14 5.43
CA ILE A 375 -15.42 17.83 4.88
C ILE A 375 -14.68 18.55 6.02
N VAL A 376 -13.36 18.41 6.09
CA VAL A 376 -12.53 19.11 7.08
C VAL A 376 -12.47 20.60 6.72
N PRO A 377 -12.91 21.53 7.60
CA PRO A 377 -12.94 22.95 7.29
C PRO A 377 -11.56 23.51 6.91
N HIS A 378 -11.53 24.50 6.01
CA HIS A 378 -10.32 25.21 5.59
C HIS A 378 -9.22 24.34 4.93
N THR A 379 -9.58 23.22 4.30
CA THR A 379 -8.64 22.33 3.59
C THR A 379 -8.70 22.41 2.06
N LYS A 380 -9.72 23.05 1.46
CA LYS A 380 -9.87 23.19 0.00
C LYS A 380 -8.65 23.89 -0.63
N GLY A 381 -7.96 23.20 -1.54
CA GLY A 381 -6.76 23.68 -2.22
C GLY A 381 -5.51 23.87 -1.35
N GLU A 382 -5.63 23.66 -0.03
CA GLU A 382 -4.65 24.06 0.98
C GLU A 382 -3.80 22.91 1.52
N ILE A 383 -3.98 21.68 1.03
CA ILE A 383 -3.21 20.51 1.49
C ILE A 383 -1.97 20.30 0.64
N GLU A 384 -0.83 20.11 1.31
CA GLU A 384 0.37 19.53 0.71
C GLU A 384 0.35 18.00 0.86
N ASP A 385 0.15 17.49 2.08
CA ASP A 385 -0.10 16.06 2.35
C ASP A 385 -0.97 15.85 3.60
N PHE A 386 -1.60 14.68 3.73
CA PHE A 386 -2.43 14.30 4.89
C PHE A 386 -2.38 12.80 5.22
N ALA A 387 -2.61 12.48 6.48
CA ALA A 387 -2.70 11.12 7.00
C ALA A 387 -3.91 10.95 7.95
N VAL A 388 -4.53 9.76 7.91
CA VAL A 388 -5.73 9.42 8.69
C VAL A 388 -5.37 8.38 9.74
N LEU A 389 -5.72 8.66 10.99
CA LEU A 389 -5.34 7.87 12.17
C LEU A 389 -6.58 7.21 12.78
N THR A 390 -6.60 6.98 14.09
CA THR A 390 -7.84 6.79 14.85
C THR A 390 -8.41 8.17 15.21
N ASP A 391 -9.69 8.38 14.90
CA ASP A 391 -10.48 9.54 15.37
C ASP A 391 -9.90 10.93 15.02
N CYS A 392 -9.03 10.98 14.01
CA CYS A 392 -8.12 12.09 13.79
C CYS A 392 -7.60 12.10 12.35
N VAL A 393 -7.49 13.29 11.77
CA VAL A 393 -6.70 13.54 10.56
C VAL A 393 -5.57 14.52 10.91
N LEU A 394 -4.35 14.18 10.52
CA LEU A 394 -3.21 15.10 10.54
C LEU A 394 -2.93 15.55 9.09
N PHE A 395 -2.67 16.84 8.89
CA PHE A 395 -2.43 17.39 7.56
C PHE A 395 -1.45 18.56 7.58
N ILE A 396 -0.68 18.67 6.49
CA ILE A 396 0.29 19.73 6.25
C ILE A 396 -0.36 20.76 5.34
N ARG A 397 -0.37 22.03 5.75
CA ARG A 397 -0.88 23.12 4.91
C ARG A 397 0.15 23.60 3.91
N LYS A 398 -0.25 23.69 2.65
CA LYS A 398 0.56 24.15 1.52
C LYS A 398 0.98 25.62 1.63
N SER A 399 0.13 26.47 2.21
CA SER A 399 0.38 27.91 2.34
C SER A 399 1.52 28.26 3.31
N ASN A 400 1.85 27.39 4.27
CA ASN A 400 2.88 27.67 5.28
C ASN A 400 3.82 26.49 5.63
N GLY A 401 3.57 25.27 5.13
CA GLY A 401 4.36 24.08 5.42
C GLY A 401 4.25 23.56 6.85
N ARG A 402 3.22 23.97 7.61
CA ARG A 402 2.99 23.60 9.02
C ARG A 402 1.98 22.47 9.19
N LEU A 403 2.10 21.77 10.29
CA LEU A 403 1.26 20.65 10.68
C LEU A 403 0.02 21.11 11.47
N TYR A 404 -1.12 20.56 11.09
CA TYR A 404 -2.42 20.76 11.72
C TYR A 404 -3.11 19.42 12.00
N ARG A 405 -4.04 19.45 12.96
CA ARG A 405 -4.89 18.35 13.38
C ARG A 405 -6.36 18.70 13.18
N ALA A 406 -7.16 17.72 12.79
CA ALA A 406 -8.62 17.76 12.78
C ALA A 406 -9.17 16.63 13.66
N SER A 407 -9.90 16.96 14.73
CA SER A 407 -10.58 15.97 15.58
C SER A 407 -11.81 15.41 14.87
N CYS A 408 -11.87 14.09 14.74
CA CYS A 408 -12.86 13.38 13.92
C CYS A 408 -13.41 12.14 14.66
N PRO A 409 -14.13 12.28 15.79
CA PRO A 409 -14.49 11.15 16.66
C PRO A 409 -15.52 10.22 16.02
N ALA A 410 -15.03 9.18 15.35
CA ALA A 410 -15.85 8.31 14.51
C ALA A 410 -16.95 7.60 15.31
N SER A 411 -16.64 7.12 16.51
CA SER A 411 -17.61 6.46 17.41
C SER A 411 -18.76 7.40 17.79
N ALA A 412 -18.46 8.65 18.15
CA ALA A 412 -19.48 9.62 18.54
C ALA A 412 -20.39 10.00 17.36
N TRP A 413 -19.83 10.12 16.15
CA TRP A 413 -20.61 10.36 14.93
C TRP A 413 -21.47 9.17 14.47
N VAL A 414 -21.20 7.96 14.97
CA VAL A 414 -22.05 6.76 14.75
C VAL A 414 -23.16 6.64 15.80
N GLU A 415 -22.93 7.14 17.01
CA GLU A 415 -23.86 7.05 18.14
C GLU A 415 -24.83 8.25 18.24
N SER A 416 -24.58 9.35 17.53
CA SER A 416 -25.43 10.56 17.54
C SER A 416 -26.41 10.62 16.36
N GLU A 417 -27.55 11.31 16.58
CA GLU A 417 -28.49 11.73 15.53
C GLU A 417 -28.11 13.10 14.91
N ASP A 418 -27.18 13.85 15.53
CA ASP A 418 -26.71 15.15 15.03
C ASP A 418 -25.83 15.03 13.76
N GLU A 419 -25.78 16.10 12.96
CA GLU A 419 -24.86 16.19 11.83
C GLU A 419 -23.38 16.07 12.28
N PRO A 420 -22.56 15.20 11.66
CA PRO A 420 -21.16 15.03 12.02
C PRO A 420 -20.35 16.29 11.74
N ARG A 421 -19.57 16.74 12.74
CA ARG A 421 -18.75 17.96 12.66
C ARG A 421 -17.34 17.67 13.17
N VAL A 422 -16.36 18.25 12.48
CA VAL A 422 -14.97 18.29 12.95
C VAL A 422 -14.92 19.23 14.16
N GLU A 423 -14.59 18.70 15.33
CA GLU A 423 -14.77 19.40 16.61
C GLU A 423 -13.64 20.39 16.92
N GLU A 424 -12.43 20.07 16.47
CA GLU A 424 -11.21 20.82 16.74
C GLU A 424 -10.38 20.90 15.46
N LEU A 425 -9.84 22.08 15.16
CA LEU A 425 -8.94 22.32 14.02
C LEU A 425 -7.73 23.15 14.48
N SER A 426 -6.74 22.48 15.06
CA SER A 426 -5.61 23.09 15.77
C SER A 426 -4.27 22.89 15.05
N PRO A 427 -3.31 23.82 15.16
CA PRO A 427 -1.92 23.55 14.82
C PRO A 427 -1.30 22.57 15.83
N VAL A 428 -0.34 21.75 15.39
CA VAL A 428 0.42 20.86 16.29
C VAL A 428 1.68 21.59 16.75
N GLU A 429 1.54 22.42 17.79
CA GLU A 429 2.51 23.47 18.10
C GLU A 429 3.94 22.95 18.35
N ALA A 430 4.15 21.94 19.19
CA ALA A 430 5.51 21.44 19.48
C ALA A 430 6.29 20.99 18.21
N TYR A 431 5.60 20.50 17.17
CA TYR A 431 6.21 20.12 15.90
C TYR A 431 6.46 21.35 15.00
N ASN A 432 5.59 22.35 15.05
CA ASN A 432 5.75 23.61 14.32
C ASN A 432 6.83 24.52 14.94
N GLU A 433 6.89 24.60 16.26
CA GLU A 433 7.92 25.30 17.04
C GLU A 433 9.29 24.64 16.86
N TRP A 434 9.36 23.30 16.88
CA TRP A 434 10.59 22.58 16.53
C TRP A 434 11.11 22.97 15.14
N LEU A 435 10.21 23.08 14.15
CA LEU A 435 10.59 23.44 12.78
C LEU A 435 11.07 24.90 12.70
N ASP A 436 10.41 25.83 13.40
CA ASP A 436 10.82 27.23 13.51
C ASP A 436 12.20 27.38 14.18
N ASP A 437 12.45 26.62 15.25
CA ASP A 437 13.73 26.63 15.97
C ASP A 437 14.84 25.93 15.19
N TYR A 438 14.54 24.85 14.47
CA TYR A 438 15.48 24.20 13.56
C TYR A 438 15.89 25.13 12.41
N ASN A 439 14.92 25.76 11.75
CA ASN A 439 15.13 26.75 10.70
C ASN A 439 15.96 27.94 11.19
N ARG A 440 15.62 28.51 12.36
CA ARG A 440 16.36 29.63 12.98
C ARG A 440 17.80 29.26 13.36
N SER A 441 18.02 28.02 13.81
CA SER A 441 19.34 27.53 14.24
C SER A 441 20.27 27.20 13.07
N ASN A 442 19.73 26.76 11.93
CA ASN A 442 20.50 26.34 10.75
C ASN A 442 20.52 27.40 9.63
N GLY A 443 19.69 28.44 9.71
CA GLY A 443 19.59 29.49 8.69
C GLY A 443 18.81 29.07 7.44
N THR A 444 17.78 28.23 7.61
CA THR A 444 17.05 27.56 6.53
C THR A 444 15.54 27.89 6.54
N ASP A 445 14.83 27.57 5.45
CA ASP A 445 13.36 27.69 5.30
C ASP A 445 12.79 26.29 4.99
N HIS A 446 13.00 25.34 5.91
CA HIS A 446 12.42 24.01 5.76
C HIS A 446 10.94 23.99 6.12
N LYS A 447 10.22 23.11 5.45
CA LYS A 447 8.77 22.91 5.54
C LYS A 447 8.49 21.42 5.62
N PHE A 448 7.47 21.03 6.37
CA PHE A 448 6.95 19.67 6.25
C PHE A 448 6.38 19.48 4.84
N THR A 449 6.59 18.31 4.26
CA THR A 449 6.16 17.99 2.88
C THR A 449 5.38 16.69 2.76
N ARG A 450 5.65 15.70 3.63
CA ARG A 450 5.01 14.38 3.56
C ARG A 450 4.69 13.87 4.95
N ILE A 451 3.60 13.11 5.06
CA ILE A 451 3.15 12.47 6.30
C ILE A 451 2.66 11.05 6.03
N ASN A 452 2.97 10.11 6.92
CA ASN A 452 2.40 8.76 6.92
C ASN A 452 2.00 8.37 8.35
N SER A 453 1.06 7.44 8.53
CA SER A 453 0.57 7.06 9.85
C SER A 453 0.12 5.60 9.97
N THR A 454 0.05 5.11 11.21
CA THR A 454 -0.61 3.83 11.54
C THR A 454 -1.19 3.91 12.95
N TYR A 455 -2.50 3.68 13.07
CA TYR A 455 -3.29 3.76 14.30
C TYR A 455 -3.17 5.11 15.05
N ARG A 456 -2.16 5.27 15.91
CA ARG A 456 -1.86 6.50 16.66
C ARG A 456 -0.45 7.05 16.40
N ASN A 457 0.40 6.28 15.72
CA ASN A 457 1.75 6.67 15.34
C ASN A 457 1.73 7.42 14.01
N PHE A 458 2.61 8.40 13.84
CA PHE A 458 2.86 9.08 12.58
C PHE A 458 4.34 9.37 12.37
N VAL A 459 4.69 9.65 11.12
CA VAL A 459 6.01 10.12 10.68
C VAL A 459 5.84 11.35 9.79
N LEU A 460 6.73 12.32 9.94
CA LEU A 460 6.79 13.54 9.13
C LEU A 460 8.14 13.64 8.44
N PHE A 461 8.13 14.20 7.24
CA PHE A 461 9.33 14.51 6.46
C PHE A 461 9.38 16.01 6.16
N THR A 462 10.58 16.59 6.24
CA THR A 462 10.84 17.94 5.73
C THR A 462 11.37 17.90 4.30
N ASN A 463 11.28 19.02 3.57
CA ASN A 463 12.08 19.26 2.36
C ASN A 463 13.61 19.35 2.63
N GLY A 464 14.05 19.25 3.88
CA GLY A 464 15.45 19.23 4.31
C GLY A 464 16.01 17.84 4.58
N ASP A 465 15.21 16.77 4.45
CA ASP A 465 15.56 15.38 4.80
C ASP A 465 15.75 15.13 6.33
N GLN A 466 14.94 15.82 7.13
CA GLN A 466 14.70 15.46 8.54
C GLN A 466 13.46 14.57 8.64
N VAL A 467 13.49 13.63 9.59
CA VAL A 467 12.44 12.63 9.81
C VAL A 467 12.03 12.64 11.28
N LEU A 468 10.78 13.03 11.55
CA LEU A 468 10.23 13.10 12.91
C LEU A 468 9.25 11.97 13.11
N LEU A 469 9.30 11.30 14.26
CA LEU A 469 8.32 10.32 14.71
C LEU A 469 7.41 10.95 15.77
N GLY A 470 6.14 10.56 15.81
CA GLY A 470 5.17 11.10 16.76
C GLY A 470 4.00 10.18 17.06
N ASN A 471 3.27 10.48 18.14
CA ASN A 471 2.12 9.71 18.59
C ASN A 471 0.99 10.63 19.09
N LEU A 472 -0.26 10.36 18.72
CA LEU A 472 -1.42 11.19 19.09
C LEU A 472 -1.68 11.29 20.61
N ASN A 473 -1.16 10.37 21.42
CA ASN A 473 -1.27 10.42 22.88
C ASN A 473 -0.25 11.37 23.54
N ASN A 474 0.75 11.85 22.78
CA ASN A 474 1.82 12.70 23.27
C ASN A 474 2.34 13.61 22.13
N LEU A 475 1.51 14.55 21.70
CA LEU A 475 1.83 15.51 20.63
C LEU A 475 2.86 16.58 21.05
N ASP A 476 3.16 16.68 22.35
CA ASP A 476 4.15 17.61 22.89
C ASP A 476 5.59 17.04 22.84
N ALA A 477 5.73 15.74 22.59
CA ALA A 477 7.02 15.09 22.39
C ALA A 477 7.32 14.91 20.90
N VAL A 478 8.33 15.64 20.41
CA VAL A 478 8.96 15.42 19.10
C VAL A 478 10.05 14.36 19.26
N ASP A 479 9.90 13.19 18.60
CA ASP A 479 10.95 12.17 18.55
C ASP A 479 11.74 12.28 17.22
N LEU A 480 13.06 12.23 17.34
CA LEU A 480 14.02 12.38 16.25
C LEU A 480 14.97 11.19 16.29
N GLN A 481 14.66 10.14 15.55
CA GLN A 481 15.54 8.98 15.40
C GLN A 481 16.84 9.43 14.68
N PRO A 482 18.01 9.53 15.36
CA PRO A 482 19.17 10.21 14.77
C PRO A 482 19.75 9.46 13.57
N ALA A 483 19.57 8.14 13.54
CA ALA A 483 20.02 7.25 12.47
C ALA A 483 19.22 7.35 11.16
N LEU A 484 18.20 8.22 11.09
CA LEU A 484 17.40 8.51 9.89
C LEU A 484 17.69 9.90 9.28
N GLN A 485 18.24 10.84 10.06
CA GLN A 485 18.36 12.24 9.63
C GLN A 485 19.42 12.39 8.53
N ASN A 486 19.10 13.11 7.44
CA ASN A 486 19.99 13.34 6.32
C ASN A 486 20.45 12.03 5.61
N ARG A 487 19.53 11.07 5.44
CA ARG A 487 19.76 9.74 4.82
C ARG A 487 18.78 9.38 3.70
N GLN A 488 18.15 10.40 3.12
CA GLN A 488 17.22 10.35 2.00
C GLN A 488 16.07 9.38 2.23
N ILE A 489 15.36 9.49 3.36
CA ILE A 489 14.37 8.49 3.75
C ILE A 489 13.11 8.61 2.88
N LYS A 490 12.97 7.66 1.95
CA LYS A 490 11.84 7.55 1.02
C LYS A 490 10.54 7.32 1.75
N SER A 491 10.50 6.39 2.69
CA SER A 491 9.32 6.11 3.50
C SER A 491 9.67 5.54 4.87
N VAL A 492 8.78 5.73 5.84
CA VAL A 492 8.75 4.95 7.08
C VAL A 492 7.35 4.35 7.21
N VAL A 493 7.29 3.06 7.51
CA VAL A 493 6.05 2.30 7.75
C VAL A 493 6.08 1.71 9.16
N MET A 494 4.90 1.58 9.77
CA MET A 494 4.75 1.33 11.20
C MET A 494 3.88 0.09 11.43
N GLY A 495 4.37 -0.83 12.25
CA GLY A 495 3.53 -1.77 12.98
C GLY A 495 2.91 -1.10 14.21
N ASP A 496 2.35 -1.92 15.10
CA ASP A 496 1.79 -1.41 16.36
C ASP A 496 2.91 -0.92 17.31
N TYR A 497 4.09 -1.56 17.26
CA TYR A 497 5.24 -1.28 18.12
C TYR A 497 6.61 -1.29 17.41
N HIS A 498 6.65 -1.53 16.09
CA HIS A 498 7.88 -1.60 15.29
C HIS A 498 7.80 -0.69 14.06
N TYR A 499 8.96 -0.40 13.49
CA TYR A 499 9.13 0.54 12.38
C TYR A 499 10.05 -0.07 11.32
N LEU A 500 9.79 0.23 10.04
CA LEU A 500 10.73 0.03 8.94
C LEU A 500 10.93 1.36 8.20
N ALA A 501 12.17 1.71 7.86
CA ALA A 501 12.50 2.82 6.96
C ALA A 501 13.08 2.31 5.65
N LEU A 502 12.66 2.90 4.54
CA LEU A 502 13.27 2.74 3.22
C LEU A 502 14.20 3.93 2.94
N THR A 503 15.49 3.66 2.74
CA THR A 503 16.48 4.70 2.41
C THR A 503 16.51 5.03 0.92
N GLY A 504 17.14 6.16 0.56
CA GLY A 504 17.36 6.56 -0.82
C GLY A 504 18.09 5.48 -1.63
N ASP A 505 19.09 4.85 -1.03
CA ASP A 505 19.92 3.79 -1.61
C ASP A 505 19.32 2.37 -1.55
N GLY A 506 18.03 2.23 -1.19
CA GLY A 506 17.29 0.97 -1.32
C GLY A 506 17.48 -0.02 -0.16
N LYS A 507 17.93 0.44 1.00
CA LYS A 507 18.04 -0.37 2.22
C LYS A 507 16.74 -0.31 3.02
N CYS A 508 16.38 -1.43 3.65
CA CYS A 508 15.37 -1.48 4.70
C CYS A 508 16.07 -1.41 6.06
N LEU A 509 15.68 -0.47 6.93
CA LEU A 509 16.18 -0.37 8.30
C LEU A 509 15.03 -0.64 9.29
N ALA A 510 15.20 -1.54 10.26
CA ALA A 510 14.16 -1.93 11.22
C ALA A 510 14.51 -1.59 12.67
N TRP A 511 13.54 -1.11 13.46
CA TRP A 511 13.65 -0.86 14.90
C TRP A 511 12.30 -0.93 15.63
N GLY A 512 12.32 -0.80 16.95
CA GLY A 512 11.15 -0.91 17.82
C GLY A 512 11.07 -2.27 18.53
N LEU A 513 9.87 -2.61 19.00
CA LEU A 513 9.61 -3.79 19.83
C LEU A 513 9.02 -4.94 19.03
N GLU A 514 9.75 -6.05 18.93
CA GLU A 514 9.22 -7.31 18.44
C GLU A 514 8.54 -8.09 19.58
N SER A 515 7.22 -8.14 19.58
CA SER A 515 6.44 -8.90 20.55
C SER A 515 6.63 -10.41 20.35
N GLN A 516 6.82 -11.16 21.45
CA GLN A 516 6.82 -12.63 21.50
C GLN A 516 7.80 -13.37 20.57
N ASN A 517 8.85 -12.70 20.06
CA ASN A 517 9.71 -13.15 18.96
C ASN A 517 8.92 -13.51 17.68
N CYS A 518 7.89 -12.72 17.35
CA CYS A 518 7.06 -12.96 16.16
C CYS A 518 7.81 -12.77 14.83
N GLY A 519 9.02 -12.22 14.84
CA GLY A 519 9.85 -12.00 13.67
C GLY A 519 9.58 -10.72 12.88
N CYS A 520 8.76 -9.78 13.39
CA CYS A 520 8.29 -8.62 12.60
C CYS A 520 9.40 -7.65 12.19
N LEU A 521 10.56 -7.68 12.85
CA LEU A 521 11.70 -6.85 12.46
C LEU A 521 12.48 -7.44 11.26
N GLY A 522 12.40 -8.76 11.01
CA GLY A 522 13.11 -9.42 9.90
C GLY A 522 14.61 -9.61 10.13
N LEU A 523 15.10 -9.26 11.32
CA LEU A 523 16.52 -9.27 11.71
C LEU A 523 17.03 -10.65 12.18
N GLY A 524 16.19 -11.67 12.13
CA GLY A 524 16.55 -13.04 12.48
C GLY A 524 16.26 -13.45 13.92
N PHE A 525 16.90 -14.54 14.36
CA PHE A 525 16.68 -15.09 15.70
C PHE A 525 17.27 -14.21 16.80
N ALA A 526 16.54 -14.10 17.91
CA ALA A 526 16.85 -13.22 19.03
C ALA A 526 18.17 -13.54 19.75
N GLU A 527 18.64 -14.80 19.75
CA GLU A 527 19.93 -15.16 20.34
C GLU A 527 21.09 -14.58 19.51
N PRO A 528 21.27 -14.92 18.21
CA PRO A 528 22.24 -14.25 17.33
C PRO A 528 22.15 -12.72 17.32
N LEU A 529 20.94 -12.14 17.27
CA LEU A 529 20.80 -10.69 17.13
C LEU A 529 21.31 -9.94 18.38
N VAL A 530 21.01 -10.43 19.59
CA VAL A 530 21.54 -9.86 20.84
C VAL A 530 23.05 -10.05 20.96
N THR A 531 23.60 -11.19 20.52
CA THR A 531 25.05 -11.41 20.51
C THR A 531 25.78 -10.49 19.54
N ASN A 532 25.21 -10.21 18.38
CA ASN A 532 25.83 -9.37 17.35
C ASN A 532 25.64 -7.86 17.59
N HIS A 533 24.54 -7.45 18.22
CA HIS A 533 24.17 -6.03 18.42
C HIS A 533 23.89 -5.66 19.90
N PRO A 534 24.76 -6.02 20.87
CA PRO A 534 24.46 -5.96 22.30
C PRO A 534 24.23 -4.56 22.89
N GLN A 535 24.59 -3.49 22.16
CA GLN A 535 24.29 -2.10 22.55
C GLN A 535 22.97 -1.58 21.96
N GLN A 536 22.52 -2.14 20.84
CA GLN A 536 21.32 -1.70 20.12
C GLN A 536 20.08 -2.55 20.48
N VAL A 537 20.28 -3.78 20.97
CA VAL A 537 19.21 -4.77 21.15
C VAL A 537 19.17 -5.29 22.59
N SER A 538 18.04 -5.11 23.27
CA SER A 538 17.76 -5.71 24.58
C SER A 538 16.60 -6.70 24.52
N ARG A 539 16.59 -7.66 25.45
CA ARG A 539 15.39 -8.47 25.72
C ARG A 539 14.55 -7.74 26.74
N GLU A 540 13.29 -7.55 26.40
CA GLU A 540 12.27 -7.05 27.31
C GLU A 540 11.42 -8.23 27.81
N ASN A 541 10.56 -7.97 28.80
CA ASN A 541 9.85 -8.98 29.59
C ASN A 541 9.40 -10.24 28.82
N GLY A 542 9.88 -11.41 29.27
CA GLY A 542 9.51 -12.73 28.75
C GLY A 542 10.17 -13.09 27.42
N ARG A 543 9.50 -12.76 26.31
CA ARG A 543 9.90 -13.12 24.93
C ARG A 543 9.90 -11.92 23.97
N ALA A 544 9.98 -10.70 24.50
CA ALA A 544 10.00 -9.50 23.68
C ALA A 544 11.45 -9.06 23.38
N LEU A 545 11.66 -8.46 22.22
CA LEU A 545 12.97 -8.01 21.75
C LEU A 545 12.88 -6.54 21.32
N LEU A 546 13.61 -5.66 21.98
CA LEU A 546 13.63 -4.23 21.69
C LEU A 546 14.89 -3.86 20.93
N VAL A 547 14.73 -3.40 19.70
CA VAL A 547 15.77 -2.82 18.86
C VAL A 547 15.68 -1.31 18.93
N LYS A 548 16.64 -0.67 19.61
CA LYS A 548 16.60 0.75 20.02
C LYS A 548 17.05 1.72 18.92
N ALA A 549 17.85 1.24 17.98
CA ALA A 549 18.35 1.99 16.84
C ALA A 549 18.16 1.15 15.56
N PRO A 550 17.94 1.76 14.38
CA PRO A 550 17.69 1.04 13.13
C PRO A 550 18.85 0.12 12.73
N ILE A 551 18.53 -1.16 12.50
CA ILE A 551 19.44 -2.18 11.98
C ILE A 551 18.99 -2.56 10.56
N GLU A 552 19.92 -2.79 9.64
CA GLU A 552 19.62 -3.13 8.24
C GLU A 552 19.02 -4.53 8.11
N VAL A 553 17.92 -4.64 7.36
CA VAL A 553 17.27 -5.89 6.93
C VAL A 553 17.74 -6.17 5.49
N PRO A 554 18.75 -7.02 5.27
CA PRO A 554 19.25 -7.28 3.93
C PRO A 554 18.20 -8.03 3.09
N PRO A 555 18.10 -7.74 1.78
CA PRO A 555 17.29 -8.55 0.87
C PRO A 555 17.86 -9.98 0.81
N PRO A 556 17.05 -11.05 0.79
CA PRO A 556 17.54 -12.42 0.98
C PRO A 556 18.49 -13.00 -0.10
N ASP A 557 18.65 -12.32 -1.24
CA ASP A 557 19.63 -12.63 -2.29
C ASP A 557 20.90 -11.74 -2.21
N GLY A 558 20.88 -10.66 -1.43
CA GLY A 558 22.02 -9.79 -1.12
C GLY A 558 22.52 -8.90 -2.28
N SER A 559 21.99 -9.03 -3.49
CA SER A 559 22.41 -8.27 -4.68
C SER A 559 21.34 -7.31 -5.22
N ARG A 560 20.13 -7.32 -4.65
CA ARG A 560 18.99 -6.49 -5.06
C ARG A 560 18.74 -5.31 -4.11
N ALA A 561 17.79 -4.45 -4.45
CA ALA A 561 17.37 -3.31 -3.63
C ALA A 561 15.90 -3.42 -3.18
N TRP A 562 15.58 -2.94 -1.96
CA TRP A 562 14.20 -2.70 -1.57
C TRP A 562 13.67 -1.46 -2.29
N VAL A 563 12.41 -1.51 -2.76
CA VAL A 563 11.76 -0.41 -3.50
C VAL A 563 10.40 0.01 -2.95
N GLN A 564 9.77 -0.84 -2.13
CA GLN A 564 8.58 -0.49 -1.34
C GLN A 564 8.55 -1.34 -0.07
N LEU A 565 8.05 -0.77 1.03
CA LEU A 565 7.88 -1.46 2.32
C LEU A 565 6.44 -1.33 2.82
N ALA A 566 6.01 -2.29 3.64
CA ALA A 566 4.72 -2.28 4.33
C ALA A 566 4.85 -2.91 5.72
N ALA A 567 4.26 -2.28 6.73
CA ALA A 567 4.17 -2.80 8.09
C ALA A 567 2.81 -2.42 8.70
N SER A 568 2.28 -3.28 9.58
CA SER A 568 1.08 -3.07 10.40
C SER A 568 0.98 -4.21 11.42
N GLY A 569 0.42 -3.99 12.62
CA GLY A 569 0.31 -5.07 13.61
C GLY A 569 1.68 -5.66 13.96
N TRP A 570 1.78 -6.99 13.86
CA TRP A 570 3.00 -7.79 14.05
C TRP A 570 3.55 -8.38 12.74
N GLN A 571 3.36 -7.70 11.61
CA GLN A 571 3.82 -8.16 10.29
C GLN A 571 4.52 -7.06 9.50
N SER A 572 5.40 -7.49 8.60
CA SER A 572 6.25 -6.66 7.76
C SER A 572 6.43 -7.29 6.39
N GLY A 573 6.64 -6.47 5.37
CA GLY A 573 6.84 -6.92 4.00
C GLY A 573 7.44 -5.84 3.12
N GLY A 574 7.85 -6.22 1.92
CA GLY A 574 8.41 -5.29 0.95
C GLY A 574 8.69 -5.93 -0.41
N ILE A 575 8.83 -5.07 -1.40
CA ILE A 575 9.14 -5.44 -2.79
C ILE A 575 10.62 -5.18 -3.05
N VAL A 576 11.26 -6.14 -3.71
CA VAL A 576 12.69 -6.17 -4.01
C VAL A 576 12.89 -6.32 -5.53
N VAL A 577 13.83 -5.56 -6.11
CA VAL A 577 14.21 -5.57 -7.54
C VAL A 577 15.72 -5.73 -7.71
#